data_AF-A0A7C9A681-F1
#
_entry.id   AF-A0A7C9A681-F1
#
_cell.length_a   1.000
_cell.length_b   1.000
_cell.length_c   1.000
_cell.angle_alpha   90.00
_cell.angle_beta   90.00
_cell.angle_gamma   90.00
#
_symmetry.space_group_name_H-M   'P 1'
#
loop_
_entity.id
_entity.type
_entity.pdbx_description
1 polymer ?
#
loop_
_entity_poly.entity_id
_entity_poly.type
_entity_poly.pdbx_seq_one_letter_code
_entity_poly.pdbx_strand_id
1 'polypeptide(L)'
;AYRRALVKPWNLDPHRLASAQKDLAAVLLYGGIETALPPQLQVWGQLTPKNNLEEAILLLFILITKAAHKEIEWDPDIMDHLSFALSMCGGFDFLAHHVEQVLPGIYNRAERWYILALCYSAVGQNAIALDLVRKIAGHSESKHKPHIPSLLLGAKLCVNDVKLATEGINYSHEITELAANDNKPFVAQAHKFLGVCYSNVAQFSISNSERGMYRKGSLQSLNAAASIDNEDPELNLDTGFDYAKMYCNMMSGSSVRGWKLLALIASDIIDIALDEATSTDQLKL
;
A
#
# COMPACT_ATOMS: atom_id res chain seq x y z
N ALA A 1 20.40 15.41 -25.17
CA ALA A 1 21.03 16.74 -25.01
C ALA A 1 21.51 16.94 -23.57
N TYR A 2 20.64 16.74 -22.57
CA TYR A 2 20.95 16.85 -21.14
C TYR A 2 22.27 16.19 -20.69
N ARG A 3 22.46 14.88 -20.92
CA ARG A 3 23.71 14.16 -20.58
C ARG A 3 25.00 14.86 -21.07
N ARG A 4 25.00 15.48 -22.26
CA ARG A 4 26.15 16.24 -22.79
C ARG A 4 26.32 17.60 -22.11
N ALA A 5 25.22 18.22 -21.68
CA ALA A 5 25.25 19.48 -20.93
C ALA A 5 25.79 19.27 -19.51
N LEU A 6 25.56 18.11 -18.90
CA LEU A 6 26.03 17.83 -17.54
C LEU A 6 27.53 17.48 -17.45
N VAL A 7 28.13 16.91 -18.50
CA VAL A 7 29.53 16.43 -18.46
C VAL A 7 30.54 17.47 -18.96
N LYS A 8 30.11 18.41 -19.81
CA LYS A 8 31.00 19.48 -20.28
C LYS A 8 31.15 20.57 -19.21
N PRO A 9 32.32 21.22 -19.11
CA PRO A 9 32.57 22.30 -18.15
C PRO A 9 31.89 23.60 -18.60
N TRP A 10 30.57 23.57 -18.70
CA TRP A 10 29.78 24.78 -18.85
C TRP A 10 29.72 25.47 -17.49
N ASN A 11 30.01 26.76 -17.43
CA ASN A 11 29.83 27.56 -16.23
C ASN A 11 28.32 27.85 -16.02
N LEU A 12 27.53 26.78 -15.86
CA LEU A 12 26.10 26.85 -15.64
C LEU A 12 25.85 27.28 -14.20
N ASP A 13 24.92 28.22 -14.05
CA ASP A 13 24.37 28.60 -12.76
C ASP A 13 23.83 27.36 -12.01
N PRO A 14 24.03 27.24 -10.69
CA PRO A 14 23.60 26.09 -9.91
C PRO A 14 22.12 25.74 -10.05
N HIS A 15 21.22 26.74 -10.16
CA HIS A 15 19.79 26.48 -10.34
C HIS A 15 19.48 25.90 -11.71
N ARG A 16 20.14 26.41 -12.77
CA ARG A 16 19.99 25.86 -14.13
C ARG A 16 20.54 24.45 -14.23
N LEU A 17 21.66 24.18 -13.57
CA LEU A 17 22.22 22.85 -13.50
C LEU A 17 21.27 21.88 -12.79
N ALA A 18 20.71 22.30 -11.65
CA ALA A 18 19.76 21.48 -10.90
C ALA A 18 18.48 21.18 -11.70
N SER A 19 17.92 22.19 -12.37
CA SER A 19 16.77 22.01 -13.27
C SER A 19 17.10 21.03 -14.40
N ALA A 20 18.26 21.14 -15.05
CA ALA A 20 18.66 20.22 -16.10
C ALA A 20 18.88 18.77 -15.60
N GLN A 21 19.37 18.61 -14.35
CA GLN A 21 19.50 17.30 -13.71
C GLN A 21 18.12 16.69 -13.40
N LYS A 22 17.18 17.49 -12.88
CA LYS A 22 15.80 17.08 -12.59
C LYS A 22 15.08 16.65 -13.87
N ASP A 23 15.14 17.48 -14.91
CA ASP A 23 14.52 17.18 -16.21
C ASP A 23 15.06 15.88 -16.80
N LEU A 24 16.39 15.67 -16.72
CA LEU A 24 16.98 14.42 -17.18
C LEU A 24 16.47 13.23 -16.37
N ALA A 25 16.42 13.33 -15.04
CA ALA A 25 15.88 12.26 -14.21
C ALA A 25 14.42 11.92 -14.58
N ALA A 26 13.57 12.94 -14.79
CA ALA A 26 12.19 12.73 -15.23
C ALA A 26 12.11 12.02 -16.60
N VAL A 27 12.93 12.44 -17.57
CA VAL A 27 12.99 11.79 -18.89
C VAL A 27 13.46 10.34 -18.77
N LEU A 28 14.44 10.05 -17.91
CA LEU A 28 14.94 8.69 -17.69
C LEU A 28 13.88 7.78 -17.04
N LEU A 29 13.08 8.32 -16.12
CA LEU A 29 12.05 7.58 -15.40
C LEU A 29 10.80 7.32 -16.23
N TYR A 30 10.33 8.32 -16.99
CA TYR A 30 9.03 8.26 -17.66
C TYR A 30 9.12 8.12 -19.18
N GLY A 31 10.31 8.24 -19.77
CA GLY A 31 10.50 8.23 -21.22
C GLY A 31 10.35 6.86 -21.89
N GLY A 32 10.27 5.77 -21.14
CA GLY A 32 9.96 4.42 -21.64
C GLY A 32 11.03 3.77 -22.55
N ILE A 33 12.14 4.46 -22.83
CA ILE A 33 13.22 3.97 -23.69
C ILE A 33 14.47 3.80 -22.84
N GLU A 34 14.90 2.55 -22.65
CA GLU A 34 16.16 2.25 -21.98
C GLU A 34 17.33 2.71 -22.86
N THR A 35 18.21 3.56 -22.31
CA THR A 35 19.37 4.07 -23.06
C THR A 35 20.62 3.89 -22.22
N ALA A 36 21.49 2.98 -22.65
CA ALA A 36 22.79 2.81 -22.05
C ALA A 36 23.56 4.14 -22.00
N LEU A 37 24.33 4.34 -20.93
CA LEU A 37 25.21 5.50 -20.85
C LEU A 37 26.24 5.42 -21.99
N PRO A 38 26.35 6.46 -22.84
CA PRO A 38 27.37 6.51 -23.87
C PRO A 38 28.77 6.28 -23.26
N PRO A 39 29.67 5.52 -23.92
CA PRO A 39 30.99 5.18 -23.36
C PRO A 39 31.79 6.40 -22.86
N GLN A 40 31.70 7.50 -23.58
CA GLN A 40 32.31 8.79 -23.25
C GLN A 40 31.83 9.45 -21.94
N LEU A 41 30.74 8.96 -21.34
CA LEU A 41 30.17 9.44 -20.07
C LEU A 41 30.35 8.43 -18.93
N GLN A 42 31.00 7.29 -19.16
CA GLN A 42 31.28 6.27 -18.15
C GLN A 42 32.52 6.66 -17.31
N VAL A 43 32.46 7.84 -16.68
CA VAL A 43 33.59 8.46 -15.98
C VAL A 43 33.93 7.73 -14.67
N TRP A 44 32.97 7.00 -14.10
CA TRP A 44 33.11 6.36 -12.78
C TRP A 44 33.35 4.85 -12.82
N GLY A 45 33.69 4.29 -13.99
CA GLY A 45 34.00 2.85 -14.12
C GLY A 45 32.85 1.97 -13.62
N GLN A 46 33.11 1.08 -12.65
CA GLN A 46 32.11 0.18 -12.06
C GLN A 46 30.97 0.89 -11.29
N LEU A 47 31.17 2.13 -10.85
CA LEU A 47 30.16 2.96 -10.18
C LEU A 47 29.28 3.74 -11.15
N THR A 48 29.48 3.56 -12.46
CA THR A 48 28.65 4.19 -13.47
C THR A 48 27.25 3.56 -13.46
N PRO A 49 26.17 4.35 -13.49
CA PRO A 49 24.83 3.83 -13.66
C PRO A 49 24.71 2.88 -14.85
N LYS A 50 24.13 1.70 -14.62
CA LYS A 50 24.01 0.63 -15.62
C LYS A 50 22.76 0.75 -16.47
N ASN A 51 21.75 1.46 -15.96
CA ASN A 51 20.47 1.69 -16.60
C ASN A 51 19.94 3.10 -16.26
N ASN A 52 18.88 3.50 -16.94
CA ASN A 52 18.20 4.78 -16.75
C ASN A 52 17.74 4.98 -15.30
N LEU A 53 17.26 3.93 -14.64
CA LEU A 53 16.75 4.00 -13.28
C LEU A 53 17.85 4.35 -12.27
N GLU A 54 19.00 3.67 -12.35
CA GLU A 54 20.18 3.97 -11.53
C GLU A 54 20.70 5.39 -11.77
N GLU A 55 20.69 5.86 -13.03
CA GLU A 55 21.13 7.23 -13.36
C GLU A 55 20.16 8.26 -12.78
N ALA A 56 18.85 8.02 -12.91
CA ALA A 56 17.84 8.89 -12.33
C ALA A 56 17.96 8.97 -10.80
N ILE A 57 18.08 7.84 -10.11
CA ILE A 57 18.26 7.80 -8.65
C ILE A 57 19.50 8.59 -8.24
N LEU A 58 20.63 8.39 -8.94
CA LEU A 58 21.86 9.10 -8.65
C LEU A 58 21.70 10.62 -8.82
N LEU A 59 21.08 11.06 -9.91
CA LEU A 59 20.81 12.49 -10.16
C LEU A 59 19.93 13.08 -9.04
N LEU A 60 18.89 12.36 -8.62
CA LEU A 60 17.98 12.81 -7.57
C LEU A 60 18.64 12.86 -6.19
N PHE A 61 19.51 11.89 -5.85
CA PHE A 61 20.32 11.95 -4.62
C PHE A 61 21.29 13.13 -4.60
N ILE A 62 21.91 13.44 -5.75
CA ILE A 62 22.74 14.64 -5.87
C ILE A 62 21.90 15.90 -5.59
N LEU A 63 20.70 15.99 -6.16
CA LEU A 63 19.81 17.13 -5.95
C LEU A 63 19.34 17.27 -4.50
N ILE A 64 18.94 16.18 -3.83
CA ILE A 64 18.56 16.22 -2.41
C ILE A 64 19.74 16.65 -1.55
N THR A 65 20.93 16.11 -1.82
CA THR A 65 22.14 16.48 -1.09
C THR A 65 22.41 17.98 -1.23
N LYS A 66 22.33 18.53 -2.45
CA LYS A 66 22.48 19.97 -2.68
C LYS A 66 21.43 20.82 -1.97
N ALA A 67 20.17 20.38 -1.99
CA ALA A 67 19.08 21.08 -1.31
C ALA A 67 19.27 21.08 0.22
N ALA A 68 19.72 19.96 0.80
CA ALA A 68 20.03 19.84 2.22
C ALA A 68 21.17 20.79 2.66
N HIS A 69 22.16 21.00 1.78
CA HIS A 69 23.27 21.95 2.00
C HIS A 69 22.93 23.40 1.61
N LYS A 70 21.68 23.67 1.19
CA LYS A 70 21.21 25.00 0.74
C LYS A 70 21.97 25.55 -0.47
N GLU A 71 22.54 24.67 -1.30
CA GLU A 71 23.15 25.05 -2.57
C GLU A 71 22.10 25.34 -3.64
N ILE A 72 20.92 24.74 -3.50
CA ILE A 72 19.74 24.96 -4.34
C ILE A 72 18.50 25.13 -3.45
N GLU A 73 17.46 25.75 -3.99
CA GLU A 73 16.16 25.80 -3.34
C GLU A 73 15.52 24.42 -3.30
N TRP A 74 14.73 24.17 -2.25
CA TRP A 74 13.96 22.93 -2.15
C TRP A 74 12.87 22.90 -3.22
N ASP A 75 12.88 21.84 -4.01
CA ASP A 75 11.88 21.57 -5.04
C ASP A 75 11.18 20.24 -4.71
N PRO A 76 9.86 20.26 -4.42
CA PRO A 76 9.12 19.06 -4.02
C PRO A 76 9.13 17.96 -5.09
N ASP A 77 9.23 18.32 -6.39
CA ASP A 77 9.24 17.36 -7.49
C ASP A 77 10.42 16.38 -7.38
N ILE A 78 11.54 16.80 -6.76
CA ILE A 78 12.71 15.94 -6.56
C ILE A 78 12.33 14.73 -5.70
N MET A 79 11.56 14.94 -4.62
CA MET A 79 11.11 13.85 -3.75
C MET A 79 10.05 12.99 -4.43
N ASP A 80 9.18 13.57 -5.25
CA ASP A 80 8.15 12.82 -5.98
C ASP A 80 8.82 11.86 -6.99
N HIS A 81 9.77 12.36 -7.78
CA HIS A 81 10.55 11.54 -8.70
C HIS A 81 11.38 10.48 -7.97
N LEU A 82 11.98 10.81 -6.83
CA LEU A 82 12.77 9.84 -6.07
C LEU A 82 11.88 8.76 -5.46
N SER A 83 10.73 9.14 -4.90
CA SER A 83 9.77 8.19 -4.33
C SER A 83 9.30 7.20 -5.38
N PHE A 84 8.98 7.70 -6.58
CA PHE A 84 8.66 6.85 -7.74
C PHE A 84 9.82 5.91 -8.09
N ALA A 85 11.03 6.44 -8.30
CA ALA A 85 12.19 5.67 -8.70
C ALA A 85 12.53 4.55 -7.69
N LEU A 86 12.53 4.88 -6.40
CA LEU A 86 12.81 3.91 -5.33
C LEU A 86 11.69 2.88 -5.18
N SER A 87 10.43 3.24 -5.41
CA SER A 87 9.33 2.26 -5.44
C SER A 87 9.51 1.21 -6.55
N MET A 88 10.07 1.60 -7.69
CA MET A 88 10.29 0.71 -8.83
C MET A 88 11.41 -0.32 -8.58
N CYS A 89 12.37 -0.02 -7.71
CA CYS A 89 13.46 -0.92 -7.35
C CYS A 89 13.39 -1.47 -5.92
N GLY A 90 12.29 -1.25 -5.20
CA GLY A 90 12.14 -1.68 -3.80
C GLY A 90 13.05 -0.95 -2.80
N GLY A 91 13.58 0.23 -3.16
CA GLY A 91 14.52 1.02 -2.36
C GLY A 91 13.87 1.80 -1.21
N PHE A 92 12.91 1.20 -0.49
CA PHE A 92 12.10 1.88 0.51
C PHE A 92 12.87 2.29 1.78
N ASP A 93 13.91 1.55 2.18
CA ASP A 93 14.78 1.94 3.29
C ASP A 93 15.50 3.27 3.00
N PHE A 94 15.99 3.43 1.77
CA PHE A 94 16.61 4.69 1.33
C PHE A 94 15.58 5.81 1.28
N LEU A 95 14.35 5.54 0.84
CA LEU A 95 13.29 6.54 0.81
C LEU A 95 12.95 7.02 2.22
N ALA A 96 12.77 6.09 3.17
CA ALA A 96 12.52 6.42 4.58
C ALA A 96 13.62 7.34 5.15
N HIS A 97 14.88 6.98 4.92
CA HIS A 97 16.03 7.77 5.37
C HIS A 97 16.00 9.21 4.83
N HIS A 98 15.69 9.40 3.55
CA HIS A 98 15.61 10.75 2.98
C HIS A 98 14.41 11.54 3.54
N VAL A 99 13.25 10.90 3.71
CA VAL A 99 12.06 11.52 4.32
C VAL A 99 12.33 11.96 5.77
N GLU A 100 13.16 11.23 6.53
CA GLU A 100 13.60 11.63 7.87
C GLU A 100 14.50 12.86 7.86
N GLN A 101 15.27 13.08 6.80
CA GLN A 101 16.18 14.23 6.67
C GLN A 101 15.51 15.51 6.15
N VAL A 102 14.34 15.41 5.51
CA VAL A 102 13.60 16.59 5.01
C VAL A 102 13.33 17.59 6.14
N LEU A 103 13.58 18.87 5.90
CA LEU A 103 13.38 19.92 6.92
C LEU A 103 11.92 19.97 7.39
N PRO A 104 11.66 20.30 8.68
CA PRO A 104 10.31 20.56 9.15
C PRO A 104 9.62 21.64 8.31
N GLY A 105 8.32 21.47 8.05
CA GLY A 105 7.50 22.43 7.30
C GLY A 105 7.33 22.12 5.82
N ILE A 106 8.12 21.20 5.24
CA ILE A 106 7.89 20.71 3.86
C ILE A 106 6.67 19.80 3.80
N TYR A 107 6.64 18.77 4.64
CA TYR A 107 5.47 17.92 4.83
C TYR A 107 4.77 18.30 6.11
N ASN A 108 3.44 18.28 6.10
CA ASN A 108 2.70 18.23 7.34
C ASN A 108 3.04 16.92 8.08
N ARG A 109 2.82 16.91 9.39
CA ARG A 109 3.26 15.83 10.26
C ARG A 109 2.58 14.49 9.91
N ALA A 110 1.28 14.49 9.65
CA ALA A 110 0.52 13.29 9.30
C ALA A 110 1.03 12.66 8.01
N GLU A 111 1.26 13.47 6.99
CA GLU A 111 1.76 13.05 5.68
C GLU A 111 3.19 12.51 5.77
N ARG A 112 4.05 13.16 6.56
CA ARG A 112 5.40 12.66 6.83
C ARG A 112 5.38 11.28 7.48
N TRP A 113 4.59 11.11 8.53
CA TRP A 113 4.45 9.81 9.20
C TRP A 113 3.83 8.75 8.29
N TYR A 114 2.89 9.15 7.42
CA TYR A 114 2.28 8.24 6.46
C TYR A 114 3.28 7.72 5.43
N ILE A 115 4.11 8.59 4.84
CA ILE A 115 5.16 8.18 3.90
C ILE A 115 6.15 7.22 4.59
N LEU A 116 6.57 7.53 5.81
CA LEU A 116 7.43 6.63 6.59
C LEU A 116 6.75 5.29 6.88
N ALA A 117 5.47 5.30 7.26
CA ALA A 117 4.70 4.08 7.50
C ALA A 117 4.60 3.21 6.23
N LEU A 118 4.39 3.81 5.05
CA LEU A 118 4.42 3.10 3.78
C LEU A 118 5.78 2.46 3.52
N CYS A 119 6.88 3.19 3.74
CA CYS A 119 8.23 2.66 3.54
C CYS A 119 8.51 1.48 4.46
N TYR A 120 8.23 1.62 5.76
CA TYR A 120 8.43 0.55 6.74
C TYR A 120 7.52 -0.65 6.46
N SER A 121 6.27 -0.42 6.03
CA SER A 121 5.36 -1.50 5.62
C SER A 121 5.90 -2.27 4.41
N ALA A 122 6.45 -1.55 3.42
CA ALA A 122 6.96 -2.15 2.19
C ALA A 122 8.19 -3.05 2.42
N VAL A 123 9.00 -2.78 3.44
CA VAL A 123 10.13 -3.65 3.85
C VAL A 123 9.75 -4.68 4.93
N GLY A 124 8.46 -4.83 5.22
CA GLY A 124 7.94 -5.83 6.17
C GLY A 124 8.04 -5.44 7.65
N GLN A 125 8.46 -4.21 7.97
CA GLN A 125 8.51 -3.67 9.33
C GLN A 125 7.12 -3.16 9.77
N ASN A 126 6.11 -4.04 9.70
CA ASN A 126 4.70 -3.70 9.90
C ASN A 126 4.38 -3.16 11.30
N ALA A 127 5.09 -3.61 12.34
CA ALA A 127 4.90 -3.09 13.70
C ALA A 127 5.27 -1.60 13.80
N ILE A 128 6.40 -1.21 13.19
CA ILE A 128 6.86 0.19 13.16
C ILE A 128 5.91 1.04 12.31
N ALA A 129 5.49 0.51 11.16
CA ALA A 129 4.50 1.18 10.31
C ALA A 129 3.18 1.43 11.06
N LEU A 130 2.68 0.45 11.81
CA LEU A 130 1.45 0.58 12.59
C LEU A 130 1.60 1.59 13.73
N ASP A 131 2.74 1.61 14.42
CA ASP A 131 2.99 2.62 15.47
C ASP A 131 3.01 4.05 14.91
N LEU A 132 3.49 4.25 13.67
CA LEU A 132 3.37 5.53 12.98
C LEU A 132 1.92 5.86 12.65
N VAL A 133 1.14 4.89 12.16
CA VAL A 133 -0.30 5.09 11.89
C VAL A 133 -1.06 5.46 13.17
N ARG A 134 -0.77 4.81 14.30
CA ARG A 134 -1.34 5.16 15.62
C ARG A 134 -1.02 6.58 16.05
N LYS A 135 0.17 7.10 15.72
CA LYS A 135 0.51 8.51 15.99
C LYS A 135 -0.33 9.46 15.13
N ILE A 136 -0.61 9.10 13.89
CA ILE A 136 -1.46 9.89 12.97
C ILE A 136 -2.92 9.86 13.43
N ALA A 137 -3.45 8.70 13.82
CA ALA A 137 -4.83 8.57 14.31
C ALA A 137 -5.02 9.03 15.77
N GLY A 138 -3.93 9.30 16.48
CA GLY A 138 -3.94 9.61 17.90
C GLY A 138 -4.28 11.06 18.24
N HIS A 139 -4.38 11.33 19.54
CA HIS A 139 -4.72 12.64 20.12
C HIS A 139 -3.81 13.80 19.65
N SER A 140 -2.56 13.53 19.27
CA SER A 140 -1.65 14.57 18.77
C SER A 140 -2.15 15.24 17.50
N GLU A 141 -2.92 14.52 16.68
CA GLU A 141 -3.43 15.00 15.39
C GLU A 141 -4.96 15.14 15.37
N SER A 142 -5.64 14.93 16.51
CA SER A 142 -7.11 14.89 16.58
C SER A 142 -7.82 16.22 16.29
N LYS A 143 -7.07 17.34 16.23
CA LYS A 143 -7.58 18.66 15.84
C LYS A 143 -7.51 18.90 14.32
N HIS A 144 -6.82 18.03 13.59
CA HIS A 144 -6.68 18.10 12.14
C HIS A 144 -7.72 17.20 11.47
N LYS A 145 -7.97 17.43 10.18
CA LYS A 145 -8.83 16.54 9.38
C LYS A 145 -8.20 15.13 9.40
N PRO A 146 -8.97 14.07 9.68
CA PRO A 146 -8.44 12.71 9.65
C PRO A 146 -7.78 12.37 8.32
N HIS A 147 -6.63 11.72 8.39
CA HIS A 147 -5.85 11.35 7.22
C HIS A 147 -6.28 9.96 6.74
N ILE A 148 -7.30 9.91 5.86
CA ILE A 148 -7.93 8.68 5.38
C ILE A 148 -6.93 7.63 4.86
N PRO A 149 -5.91 7.98 4.03
CA PRO A 149 -4.96 6.99 3.54
C PRO A 149 -4.17 6.26 4.63
N SER A 150 -3.83 6.94 5.75
CA SER A 150 -3.16 6.27 6.86
C SER A 150 -4.07 5.36 7.65
N LEU A 151 -5.35 5.72 7.80
CA LEU A 151 -6.34 4.82 8.42
C LEU A 151 -6.49 3.54 7.57
N LEU A 152 -6.52 3.68 6.24
CA LEU A 152 -6.60 2.54 5.33
C LEU A 152 -5.37 1.64 5.42
N LEU A 153 -4.18 2.23 5.54
CA LEU A 153 -2.94 1.49 5.82
C LEU A 153 -3.02 0.77 7.18
N GLY A 154 -3.54 1.43 8.22
CA GLY A 154 -3.76 0.81 9.52
C GLY A 154 -4.67 -0.42 9.44
N ALA A 155 -5.83 -0.29 8.79
CA ALA A 155 -6.75 -1.40 8.56
C ALA A 155 -6.06 -2.56 7.82
N LYS A 156 -5.30 -2.26 6.75
CA LYS A 156 -4.52 -3.26 6.00
C LYS A 156 -3.51 -4.00 6.87
N LEU A 157 -2.77 -3.28 7.71
CA LEU A 157 -1.73 -3.85 8.58
C LEU A 157 -2.33 -4.78 9.64
N CYS A 158 -3.54 -4.47 10.13
CA CYS A 158 -4.23 -5.27 11.14
C CYS A 158 -4.82 -6.58 10.60
N VAL A 159 -5.14 -6.67 9.31
CA VAL A 159 -5.81 -7.84 8.70
C VAL A 159 -5.05 -9.16 8.89
N ASN A 160 -3.71 -9.12 8.96
CA ASN A 160 -2.88 -10.31 9.05
C ASN A 160 -2.57 -10.76 10.50
N ASP A 161 -2.98 -9.99 11.50
CA ASP A 161 -2.79 -10.34 12.91
C ASP A 161 -4.13 -10.35 13.65
N VAL A 162 -4.52 -11.53 14.10
CA VAL A 162 -5.78 -11.77 14.81
C VAL A 162 -5.88 -10.94 16.10
N LYS A 163 -4.76 -10.58 16.72
CA LYS A 163 -4.73 -9.72 17.92
C LYS A 163 -5.04 -8.27 17.60
N LEU A 164 -4.80 -7.85 16.35
CA LEU A 164 -5.04 -6.49 15.85
C LEU A 164 -6.38 -6.37 15.13
N ALA A 165 -7.14 -7.45 14.96
CA ALA A 165 -8.38 -7.45 14.20
C ALA A 165 -9.39 -6.41 14.71
N THR A 166 -9.54 -6.23 16.02
CA THR A 166 -10.41 -5.18 16.60
C THR A 166 -9.94 -3.76 16.27
N GLU A 167 -8.62 -3.53 16.25
CA GLU A 167 -8.06 -2.24 15.83
C GLU A 167 -8.30 -1.99 14.33
N GLY A 168 -8.16 -3.03 13.51
CA GLY A 168 -8.51 -3.00 12.08
C GLY A 168 -9.98 -2.67 11.83
N ILE A 169 -10.90 -3.24 12.62
CA ILE A 169 -12.34 -2.90 12.59
C ILE A 169 -12.56 -1.41 12.85
N ASN A 170 -11.90 -0.85 13.86
CA ASN A 170 -12.05 0.56 14.22
C ASN A 170 -11.58 1.48 13.09
N TYR A 171 -10.41 1.21 12.50
CA TYR A 171 -9.91 1.98 11.35
C TYR A 171 -10.85 1.88 10.15
N SER A 172 -11.32 0.69 9.81
CA SER A 172 -12.25 0.50 8.70
C SER A 172 -13.57 1.25 8.89
N HIS A 173 -14.16 1.19 10.09
CA HIS A 173 -15.39 1.94 10.40
C HIS A 173 -15.17 3.45 10.25
N GLU A 174 -14.09 3.97 10.81
CA GLU A 174 -13.77 5.40 10.70
C GLU A 174 -13.65 5.84 9.24
N ILE A 175 -13.03 5.03 8.37
CA ILE A 175 -12.97 5.31 6.92
C ILE A 175 -14.37 5.31 6.30
N THR A 176 -15.21 4.32 6.61
CA THR A 176 -16.57 4.27 6.05
C THR A 176 -17.42 5.46 6.47
N GLU A 177 -17.26 5.96 7.70
CA GLU A 177 -17.94 7.17 8.16
C GLU A 177 -17.42 8.44 7.47
N LEU A 178 -16.10 8.56 7.31
CA LEU A 178 -15.45 9.74 6.74
C LEU A 178 -15.54 9.83 5.22
N ALA A 179 -15.59 8.69 4.51
CA ALA A 179 -15.46 8.61 3.06
C ALA A 179 -16.75 8.19 2.34
N ALA A 180 -17.86 7.99 3.07
CA ALA A 180 -19.12 7.40 2.57
C ALA A 180 -19.61 7.95 1.22
N ASN A 181 -19.43 9.24 0.96
CA ASN A 181 -19.94 9.90 -0.25
C ASN A 181 -18.86 10.36 -1.24
N ASP A 182 -17.59 10.43 -0.80
CA ASP A 182 -16.55 11.18 -1.53
C ASP A 182 -15.50 10.28 -2.18
N ASN A 183 -15.31 9.03 -1.71
CA ASN A 183 -14.23 8.18 -2.22
C ASN A 183 -14.60 6.69 -2.18
N LYS A 184 -15.40 6.27 -3.18
CA LYS A 184 -15.87 4.88 -3.33
C LYS A 184 -14.75 3.82 -3.28
N PRO A 185 -13.58 4.00 -3.94
CA PRO A 185 -12.47 3.04 -3.82
C PRO A 185 -11.98 2.84 -2.38
N PHE A 186 -11.83 3.90 -1.59
CA PHE A 186 -11.43 3.77 -0.19
C PHE A 186 -12.49 3.09 0.67
N VAL A 187 -13.76 3.40 0.43
CA VAL A 187 -14.88 2.74 1.12
C VAL A 187 -14.94 1.25 0.78
N ALA A 188 -14.77 0.89 -0.51
CA ALA A 188 -14.69 -0.50 -0.93
C ALA A 188 -13.55 -1.23 -0.22
N GLN A 189 -12.35 -0.66 -0.24
CA GLN A 189 -11.19 -1.27 0.41
C GLN A 189 -11.33 -1.37 1.94
N ALA A 190 -11.92 -0.36 2.58
CA ALA A 190 -12.22 -0.39 4.01
C ALA A 190 -13.19 -1.52 4.36
N HIS A 191 -14.23 -1.72 3.54
CA HIS A 191 -15.17 -2.84 3.68
C HIS A 191 -14.50 -4.21 3.45
N LYS A 192 -13.56 -4.31 2.49
CA LYS A 192 -12.74 -5.54 2.31
C LYS A 192 -12.00 -5.87 3.61
N PHE A 193 -11.26 -4.90 4.17
CA PHE A 193 -10.51 -5.11 5.41
C PHE A 193 -11.40 -5.35 6.63
N LEU A 194 -12.56 -4.68 6.69
CA LEU A 194 -13.55 -4.88 7.74
C LEU A 194 -14.07 -6.32 7.76
N GLY A 195 -14.37 -6.86 6.57
CA GLY A 195 -14.80 -8.24 6.40
C GLY A 195 -13.78 -9.25 6.92
N VAL A 196 -12.50 -9.07 6.55
CA VAL A 196 -11.43 -9.96 7.03
C VAL A 196 -11.22 -9.82 8.53
N CYS A 197 -11.21 -8.60 9.07
CA CYS A 197 -11.05 -8.39 10.51
C CYS A 197 -12.21 -8.99 11.31
N TYR A 198 -13.46 -8.85 10.86
CA TYR A 198 -14.59 -9.53 11.49
C TYR A 198 -14.47 -11.06 11.46
N SER A 199 -13.99 -11.62 10.35
CA SER A 199 -13.73 -13.06 10.25
C SER A 199 -12.67 -13.52 11.26
N ASN A 200 -11.59 -12.74 11.40
CA ASN A 200 -10.55 -12.99 12.40
C ASN A 200 -11.11 -12.94 13.82
N VAL A 201 -11.92 -11.93 14.18
CA VAL A 201 -12.53 -11.86 15.52
C VAL A 201 -13.46 -13.06 15.75
N ALA A 202 -14.30 -13.41 14.76
CA ALA A 202 -15.22 -14.55 14.86
C ALA A 202 -14.49 -15.87 15.16
N GLN A 203 -13.30 -16.08 14.59
CA GLN A 203 -12.50 -17.28 14.81
C GLN A 203 -12.13 -17.50 16.29
N PHE A 204 -11.96 -16.43 17.06
CA PHE A 204 -11.56 -16.48 18.47
C PHE A 204 -12.69 -16.10 19.44
N SER A 205 -13.89 -15.80 18.96
CA SER A 205 -15.06 -15.56 19.79
C SER A 205 -15.44 -16.81 20.59
N ILE A 206 -15.65 -16.63 21.90
CA ILE A 206 -15.97 -17.71 22.83
C ILE A 206 -17.46 -18.08 22.71
N SER A 207 -18.32 -17.09 22.57
CA SER A 207 -19.77 -17.28 22.45
C SER A 207 -20.18 -17.58 21.01
N ASN A 208 -21.07 -18.56 20.82
CA ASN A 208 -21.68 -18.83 19.51
C ASN A 208 -22.49 -17.63 19.00
N SER A 209 -23.12 -16.87 19.89
CA SER A 209 -23.86 -15.65 19.52
C SER A 209 -22.92 -14.56 18.99
N GLU A 210 -21.80 -14.34 19.66
CA GLU A 210 -20.77 -13.37 19.25
C GLU A 210 -20.12 -13.78 17.93
N ARG A 211 -19.77 -15.07 17.79
CA ARG A 211 -19.23 -15.64 16.54
C ARG A 211 -20.21 -15.43 15.38
N GLY A 212 -21.50 -15.72 15.59
CA GLY A 212 -22.54 -15.52 14.57
C GLY A 212 -22.69 -14.06 14.16
N MET A 213 -22.65 -13.14 15.11
CA MET A 213 -22.69 -11.69 14.86
C MET A 213 -21.52 -11.25 13.96
N TYR A 214 -20.29 -11.65 14.28
CA TYR A 214 -19.11 -11.27 13.50
C TYR A 214 -19.05 -11.94 12.13
N ARG A 215 -19.47 -13.22 12.00
CA ARG A 215 -19.60 -13.88 10.69
C ARG A 215 -20.58 -13.15 9.78
N LYS A 216 -21.74 -12.75 10.32
CA LYS A 216 -22.72 -11.94 9.59
C LYS A 216 -22.15 -10.59 9.18
N GLY A 217 -21.48 -9.88 10.10
CA GLY A 217 -20.83 -8.60 9.80
C GLY A 217 -19.74 -8.71 8.74
N SER A 218 -18.99 -9.83 8.74
CA SER A 218 -18.00 -10.13 7.71
C SER A 218 -18.64 -10.22 6.32
N LEU A 219 -19.64 -11.08 6.17
CA LEU A 219 -20.35 -11.28 4.90
C LEU A 219 -20.99 -9.98 4.39
N GLN A 220 -21.64 -9.22 5.29
CA GLN A 220 -22.23 -7.92 4.95
C GLN A 220 -21.17 -6.94 4.43
N SER A 221 -20.01 -6.88 5.07
CA SER A 221 -18.93 -5.97 4.67
C SER A 221 -18.32 -6.38 3.33
N LEU A 222 -18.06 -7.66 3.11
CA LEU A 222 -17.50 -8.16 1.84
C LEU A 222 -18.48 -7.95 0.67
N ASN A 223 -19.78 -8.19 0.89
CA ASN A 223 -20.81 -7.90 -0.11
C ASN A 223 -20.90 -6.40 -0.41
N ALA A 224 -20.78 -5.53 0.61
CA ALA A 224 -20.72 -4.09 0.40
C ALA A 224 -19.52 -3.70 -0.45
N ALA A 225 -18.33 -4.25 -0.16
CA ALA A 225 -17.14 -4.02 -0.99
C ALA A 225 -17.36 -4.45 -2.45
N ALA A 226 -17.87 -5.67 -2.68
CA ALA A 226 -18.13 -6.19 -4.02
C ALA A 226 -19.16 -5.34 -4.79
N SER A 227 -20.19 -4.81 -4.11
CA SER A 227 -21.20 -3.95 -4.72
C SER A 227 -20.66 -2.59 -5.18
N ILE A 228 -19.60 -2.09 -4.52
CA ILE A 228 -18.96 -0.82 -4.86
C ILE A 228 -17.92 -1.03 -5.97
N ASP A 229 -17.23 -2.16 -5.95
CA ASP A 229 -16.06 -2.47 -6.76
C ASP A 229 -16.42 -3.41 -7.94
N ASN A 230 -17.43 -3.03 -8.71
CA ASN A 230 -18.05 -3.84 -9.77
C ASN A 230 -17.10 -4.18 -10.97
N GLU A 231 -15.81 -3.87 -10.86
CA GLU A 231 -14.75 -4.16 -11.83
C GLU A 231 -13.54 -4.93 -11.25
N ASP A 232 -13.53 -5.28 -9.96
CA ASP A 232 -12.41 -6.04 -9.36
C ASP A 232 -12.69 -7.56 -9.40
N PRO A 233 -11.99 -8.34 -10.25
CA PRO A 233 -12.22 -9.79 -10.40
C PRO A 233 -11.85 -10.61 -9.15
N GLU A 234 -11.31 -10.02 -8.10
CA GLU A 234 -10.97 -10.70 -6.85
C GLU A 234 -12.17 -10.93 -5.89
N LEU A 235 -13.38 -10.42 -6.17
CA LEU A 235 -14.43 -10.30 -5.14
C LEU A 235 -15.84 -10.80 -5.43
N ASN A 236 -16.12 -11.48 -6.54
CA ASN A 236 -17.43 -12.11 -6.67
C ASN A 236 -17.52 -13.35 -5.75
N LEU A 237 -18.17 -13.25 -4.60
CA LEU A 237 -18.37 -14.37 -3.68
C LEU A 237 -19.20 -15.52 -4.31
N ASP A 238 -20.08 -15.22 -5.26
CA ASP A 238 -20.76 -16.24 -6.09
C ASP A 238 -19.80 -16.96 -7.06
N THR A 239 -18.61 -16.38 -7.31
CA THR A 239 -17.53 -17.02 -8.05
C THR A 239 -16.52 -17.73 -7.14
N GLY A 240 -16.69 -17.77 -5.82
CA GLY A 240 -15.75 -18.49 -4.93
C GLY A 240 -15.61 -19.98 -5.28
N PHE A 241 -16.70 -20.61 -5.71
CA PHE A 241 -16.69 -21.99 -6.24
C PHE A 241 -16.05 -22.08 -7.63
N ASP A 242 -16.36 -21.13 -8.53
CA ASP A 242 -15.84 -21.12 -9.89
C ASP A 242 -14.36 -20.72 -9.98
N TYR A 243 -13.87 -19.89 -9.07
CA TYR A 243 -12.47 -19.48 -8.96
C TYR A 243 -11.62 -20.60 -8.35
N ALA A 244 -12.14 -21.30 -7.33
CA ALA A 244 -11.48 -22.50 -6.82
C ALA A 244 -11.40 -23.61 -7.89
N LYS A 245 -12.44 -23.73 -8.73
CA LYS A 245 -12.47 -24.63 -9.89
C LYS A 245 -11.54 -24.18 -11.03
N MET A 246 -11.46 -22.89 -11.35
CA MET A 246 -10.53 -22.33 -12.35
C MET A 246 -9.07 -22.42 -11.89
N TYR A 247 -8.77 -22.11 -10.63
CA TYR A 247 -7.44 -22.21 -10.04
C TYR A 247 -6.93 -23.67 -10.03
N CYS A 248 -7.82 -24.64 -9.79
CA CYS A 248 -7.51 -26.07 -9.91
C CYS A 248 -7.31 -26.54 -11.36
N ASN A 249 -7.96 -25.90 -12.33
CA ASN A 249 -7.84 -26.25 -13.76
C ASN A 249 -6.64 -25.57 -14.45
N MET A 250 -6.20 -24.39 -13.98
CA MET A 250 -5.03 -23.68 -14.50
C MET A 250 -3.71 -24.22 -13.95
N MET A 251 -3.69 -24.68 -12.70
CA MET A 251 -2.52 -25.34 -12.12
C MET A 251 -2.62 -26.83 -12.41
N SER A 252 -1.84 -27.33 -13.37
CA SER A 252 -1.73 -28.76 -13.67
C SER A 252 -1.31 -29.56 -12.41
N GLY A 253 -2.29 -29.95 -11.60
CA GLY A 253 -2.28 -31.14 -10.74
C GLY A 253 -1.45 -31.17 -9.44
N SER A 254 -0.99 -30.07 -8.80
CA SER A 254 -0.15 -30.26 -7.59
C SER A 254 -0.13 -29.21 -6.47
N SER A 255 -1.13 -28.34 -6.30
CA SER A 255 -1.15 -27.40 -5.15
C SER A 255 -2.05 -27.86 -3.99
N VAL A 256 -1.43 -28.29 -2.89
CA VAL A 256 -2.10 -28.66 -1.61
C VAL A 256 -2.90 -27.48 -1.01
N ARG A 257 -2.52 -26.23 -1.31
CA ARG A 257 -3.24 -25.02 -0.86
C ARG A 257 -4.62 -24.85 -1.51
N GLY A 258 -4.76 -25.22 -2.79
CA GLY A 258 -6.05 -25.15 -3.50
C GLY A 258 -7.08 -26.12 -2.94
N TRP A 259 -6.66 -27.37 -2.70
CA TRP A 259 -7.51 -28.40 -2.09
C TRP A 259 -7.90 -28.07 -0.64
N LYS A 260 -7.00 -27.44 0.12
CA LYS A 260 -7.29 -27.01 1.50
C LYS A 260 -8.34 -25.90 1.53
N LEU A 261 -8.30 -24.96 0.59
CA LEU A 261 -9.30 -23.90 0.48
C LEU A 261 -10.67 -24.45 0.08
N LEU A 262 -10.72 -25.39 -0.89
CA LEU A 262 -11.95 -26.08 -1.29
C LEU A 262 -12.58 -26.87 -0.12
N ALA A 263 -11.76 -27.58 0.67
CA ALA A 263 -12.26 -28.35 1.81
C ALA A 263 -12.84 -27.44 2.92
N LEU A 264 -12.23 -26.28 3.17
CA LEU A 264 -12.70 -25.30 4.15
C LEU A 264 -14.02 -24.64 3.72
N ILE A 265 -14.14 -24.28 2.43
CA ILE A 265 -15.38 -23.72 1.88
C ILE A 265 -16.50 -24.77 1.91
N ALA A 266 -16.20 -26.02 1.54
CA ALA A 266 -17.18 -27.10 1.58
C ALA A 266 -17.64 -27.43 3.02
N SER A 267 -16.75 -27.39 4.02
CA SER A 267 -17.13 -27.62 5.42
C SER A 267 -17.99 -26.49 5.98
N ASP A 268 -17.65 -25.23 5.70
CA ASP A 268 -18.42 -24.09 6.21
C ASP A 268 -19.80 -23.98 5.57
N ILE A 269 -19.96 -24.35 4.29
CA ILE A 269 -21.27 -24.39 3.62
C ILE A 269 -22.15 -25.50 4.22
N ILE A 270 -21.57 -26.65 4.55
CA ILE A 270 -22.31 -27.76 5.18
C ILE A 270 -22.74 -27.38 6.60
N ASP A 271 -21.88 -26.73 7.38
CA ASP A 271 -22.20 -26.28 8.73
C ASP A 271 -23.26 -25.17 8.74
N ILE A 272 -23.22 -24.23 7.78
CA ILE A 272 -24.27 -23.20 7.61
C ILE A 272 -25.60 -23.84 7.19
N ALA A 273 -25.58 -24.81 6.26
CA ALA A 273 -26.78 -25.51 5.83
C ALA A 273 -27.38 -26.39 6.95
N LEU A 274 -26.54 -26.96 7.82
CA LEU A 274 -26.98 -27.72 9.00
C LEU A 274 -27.52 -26.81 10.12
N ASP A 275 -26.92 -25.65 10.37
CA ASP A 275 -27.44 -24.66 11.33
C ASP A 275 -28.78 -24.07 10.85
N GLU A 276 -28.95 -23.86 9.54
CA GLU A 276 -30.19 -23.35 8.96
C GLU A 276 -31.30 -24.41 8.91
N ALA A 277 -30.95 -25.69 8.68
CA ALA A 277 -31.89 -26.82 8.77
C ALA A 277 -32.33 -27.10 10.23
N THR A 278 -31.41 -27.04 11.19
CA THR A 278 -31.75 -27.25 12.61
C THR A 278 -32.55 -26.08 13.21
N SER A 279 -32.33 -24.85 12.74
CA SER A 279 -33.15 -23.70 13.12
C SER A 279 -34.58 -23.74 12.55
N THR A 280 -34.80 -24.38 11.40
CA THR A 280 -36.13 -24.47 10.78
C THR A 280 -36.97 -25.62 11.33
N ASP A 281 -36.35 -26.68 11.84
CA ASP A 281 -37.05 -27.78 12.53
C ASP A 281 -37.46 -27.42 13.97
N GLN A 282 -36.73 -26.53 14.66
CA GLN A 282 -37.14 -26.03 15.99
C GLN A 282 -38.32 -25.05 15.96
N LEU A 283 -38.69 -24.53 14.78
CA LEU A 283 -39.85 -23.67 14.59
C LEU A 283 -41.11 -24.43 14.14
N LYS A 284 -41.05 -25.76 14.02
CA LYS A 284 -42.16 -26.62 13.58
C LYS A 284 -42.59 -27.72 14.58
N LEU A 285 -42.18 -27.63 15.84
CA LEU A 285 -42.63 -28.50 16.94
C LEU A 285 -43.28 -27.70 18.07
#